data_AF-A0A496Q5Y2-F1
#
_entry.id   AF-A0A496Q5Y2-F1
#
_cell.length_a   1.000
_cell.length_b   1.000
_cell.length_c   1.000
_cell.angle_alpha   90.00
_cell.angle_beta   90.00
_cell.angle_gamma   90.00
#
_symmetry.space_group_name_H-M   'P 1'
#
loop_
_entity.id
_entity.type
_entity.pdbx_description
1 polymer ?
#
loop_
_entity_poly.entity_id
_entity_poly.type
_entity_poly.pdbx_seq_one_letter_code
_entity_poly.pdbx_strand_id
1 'polypeptide(L)' 'ISYENWRPSDQKVYISDISKVKEKLRWNPRVGPREGVNKLVGWIKVNEKIFM' A
#
# COMPACT_ATOMS: atom_id res chain seq x y z
N ILE A 1 3.42 -18.85 12.97
CA ILE A 1 2.78 -18.14 11.83
C ILE A 1 2.23 -19.20 10.90
N SER A 2 0.94 -19.17 10.58
CA SER A 2 0.31 -20.07 9.61
C SER A 2 -0.16 -19.26 8.41
N TYR A 3 0.01 -19.81 7.21
CA TYR A 3 -0.47 -19.21 5.97
C TYR A 3 -1.66 -20.02 5.46
N GLU A 4 -2.70 -19.34 5.02
CA GLU A 4 -3.84 -19.98 4.37
C GLU A 4 -3.65 -20.02 2.84
N ASN A 5 -4.50 -20.80 2.18
CA ASN A 5 -4.54 -20.88 0.73
C ASN A 5 -5.06 -19.58 0.10
N TRP A 6 -4.67 -19.35 -1.16
CA TRP A 6 -5.26 -18.30 -1.98
C TRP A 6 -6.78 -18.48 -2.09
N ARG A 7 -7.51 -17.38 -1.94
CA ARG A 7 -8.96 -17.37 -2.13
C ARG A 7 -9.30 -17.43 -3.62
N PRO A 8 -10.49 -17.94 -3.98
CA PRO A 8 -11.03 -17.73 -5.31
C PRO A 8 -10.98 -16.23 -5.64
N SER A 9 -10.39 -15.89 -6.78
CA SER A 9 -10.19 -14.52 -7.30
C SER A 9 -9.02 -13.71 -6.73
N ASP A 10 -8.15 -14.26 -5.88
CA ASP A 10 -6.93 -13.54 -5.50
C ASP A 10 -5.99 -13.37 -6.70
N GLN A 11 -5.57 -12.12 -6.94
CA GLN A 11 -4.54 -11.81 -7.93
C GLN A 11 -3.15 -12.05 -7.31
N LYS A 12 -2.46 -13.09 -7.75
CA LYS A 12 -1.14 -13.48 -7.23
C LYS A 12 -0.08 -12.38 -7.38
N VAL A 13 -0.13 -11.62 -8.48
CA VAL A 13 0.80 -10.53 -8.79
C VAL A 13 0.07 -9.40 -9.48
N TYR A 14 0.28 -8.18 -9.00
CA TYR A 14 -0.22 -6.95 -9.60
C TYR A 14 0.96 -5.99 -9.84
N ILE A 15 1.07 -5.47 -11.06
CA ILE A 15 2.08 -4.51 -11.48
C ILE A 15 1.36 -3.41 -12.27
N SER A 16 1.66 -2.15 -11.96
CA SER A 16 1.14 -0.99 -12.68
C SER A 16 2.30 -0.21 -13.28
N ASP A 17 2.28 -0.02 -14.60
CA ASP A 17 3.20 0.92 -15.25
C ASP A 17 2.71 2.36 -15.01
N ILE A 18 3.54 3.14 -14.34
CA ILE A 18 3.28 4.54 -13.98
C ILE A 18 3.99 5.55 -14.91
N SER A 19 4.57 5.09 -16.01
CA SER A 19 5.29 5.92 -17.00
C SER A 19 4.42 7.08 -17.50
N LYS A 20 3.15 6.82 -17.86
CA LYS A 20 2.22 7.82 -18.39
C LYS A 20 1.92 8.94 -17.41
N VAL A 21 1.66 8.62 -16.13
CA VAL A 21 1.36 9.63 -15.12
C VAL A 21 2.61 10.46 -14.77
N LYS A 22 3.78 9.83 -14.83
CA LYS A 22 5.06 10.52 -14.70
C LYS A 22 5.30 11.51 -15.83
N GLU A 23 5.03 11.12 -17.07
CA GLU A 23 5.20 12.02 -18.23
C GLU A 23 4.20 13.18 -18.21
N LYS A 24 2.91 12.86 -18.06
CA LYS A 24 1.83 13.85 -18.23
C LYS A 24 1.67 14.78 -17.04
N LEU A 25 1.85 14.27 -15.82
CA LEU A 25 1.61 15.04 -14.59
C LEU A 25 2.89 15.37 -13.84
N ARG A 26 4.06 14.93 -14.32
CA ARG A 26 5.34 15.02 -13.59
C ARG A 26 5.24 14.43 -12.18
N TRP A 27 4.35 13.46 -12.01
CA TRP A 27 4.09 12.82 -10.73
C TRP A 27 4.93 11.56 -10.58
N ASN A 28 5.47 11.34 -9.39
CA ASN A 28 6.20 10.12 -9.05
C ASN A 28 5.99 9.83 -7.55
N PRO A 29 5.92 8.56 -7.11
CA PRO A 29 5.85 8.25 -5.69
C PRO A 29 7.06 8.84 -4.97
N ARG A 30 6.80 9.47 -3.83
CA ARG A 30 7.81 10.07 -2.95
C ARG A 30 8.07 9.25 -1.69
N VAL A 31 7.18 8.31 -1.38
CA VAL A 31 7.19 7.48 -0.17
C VAL A 31 7.31 6.03 -0.61
N GLY A 32 8.34 5.34 -0.11
CA GLY A 32 8.54 3.91 -0.38
C GLY A 32 7.68 3.00 0.52
N PRO A 33 7.57 1.70 0.22
CA PRO A 33 6.69 0.78 0.95
C PRO A 33 6.94 0.74 2.47
N ARG A 34 8.21 0.61 2.89
CA ARG A 34 8.58 0.56 4.32
C ARG A 34 8.15 1.83 5.07
N GLU A 35 8.45 2.99 4.50
CA GLU A 35 8.09 4.28 5.08
C GLU A 35 6.57 4.46 5.12
N GLY A 36 5.87 4.10 4.04
CA GLY A 36 4.41 4.18 3.94
C GLY A 36 3.71 3.34 5.02
N VAL A 37 4.14 2.09 5.21
CA VAL A 37 3.59 1.21 6.25
C VAL A 37 3.87 1.78 7.64
N ASN A 38 5.08 2.29 7.91
CA ASN A 38 5.40 2.89 9.21
C ASN A 38 4.52 4.12 9.49
N LYS A 39 4.30 4.99 8.50
CA LYS A 39 3.41 6.15 8.61
C LYS A 39 1.97 5.73 8.89
N LEU A 40 1.48 4.71 8.18
CA LEU A 40 0.13 4.17 8.37
C LEU A 40 -0.06 3.61 9.78
N VAL A 41 0.87 2.77 10.25
CA VAL A 41 0.81 2.20 11.61
C VAL A 41 0.87 3.30 12.66
N GLY A 42 1.74 4.30 12.49
CA GLY A 42 1.81 5.46 13.39
C GLY A 42 0.49 6.22 13.43
N TRP A 43 -0.14 6.45 12.28
CA TRP A 43 -1.44 7.11 12.20
C TRP A 43 -2.54 6.31 12.93
N ILE A 44 -2.60 4.99 12.75
CA ILE A 44 -3.57 4.13 13.46
C ILE A 44 -3.41 4.27 14.97
N LYS A 45 -2.17 4.22 15.48
CA LYS A 45 -1.88 4.34 16.93
C LYS A 45 -2.33 5.67 17.52
N VAL A 46 -2.14 6.77 16.78
CA VAL A 46 -2.62 8.10 17.23
C VAL A 46 -4.14 8.17 17.23
N ASN A 47 -4.81 7.36 16.41
CA ASN A 47 -6.26 7.38 16.19
C ASN A 47 -6.95 6.12 16.72
N GLU A 48 -6.42 5.50 17.77
CA GLU A 48 -6.94 4.24 18.31
C GLU A 48 -8.45 4.27 18.60
N LYS A 49 -8.97 5.40 19.08
CA LYS A 49 -10.40 5.59 19.37
C LYS A 49 -11.33 5.51 18.15
N ILE A 50 -10.79 5.54 16.93
CA ILE A 50 -11.57 5.37 15.70
C ILE A 50 -11.74 3.87 15.38
N PHE A 51 -10.80 3.03 15.83
CA PHE A 51 -10.68 1.63 15.42
C PHE A 51 -11.02 0.61 16.52
N MET A 52 -11.09 1.06 17.79
CA MET A 52 -11.62 0.30 18.93
C MET A 52 -12.97 0.85 19.35
#